data_AF-A0A2T0BM65-F1
#
_entry.id   AF-A0A2T0BM65-F1
#
_cell.length_a   1.000
_cell.length_b   1.000
_cell.length_c   1.000
_cell.angle_alpha   90.00
_cell.angle_beta   90.00
_cell.angle_gamma   90.00
#
_symmetry.space_group_name_H-M   'P 1'
#
loop_
_entity.id
_entity.type
_entity.pdbx_description
1 polymer ?
#
loop_
_entity_poly.entity_id
_entity_poly.type
_entity_poly.pdbx_seq_one_letter_code
_entity_poly.pdbx_strand_id
1 'polypeptide(L)'
;MYKLLIADDETLERQAMRLVIGRAFKNLSIVEDAKTGDEAVLLAKKYSPHIIIMDIKMPEKNGLEAQREISKFLPDVKTIILTAYDDFNFAQNAIKLGVKDYILKPAKPSELEDSINKILPLLDTREKNYSNLGNNKMDSNKNAIYTAIEFINKNFNKNINLESTAEQVHLSPQYFSRYFKYNTGINFIDYLSKIRLKESKRLLIDTDKSISSIALCVGYIDPAYFSKVFTKYEGLSPNKYRSVKKKLHLNSVYMNLDEVHEKTSHVYKIENLAREVKEFTLNSSCNRIPELNNARIFDAPLVGIAKASDPLFSKLKETAVIGPNHLSPIEWIPEAKSVISYFLPFSSVMRNLLKNEKSTSSMKWIYEKIENASFNKVLCKFTSEKIDEMGGISVIPSISPRFKVINYKSNWSEKHIAFVCGLGTLSLSRSLITKRGCAGRLGSIIVSIPYKATKRVYTGIYDYCNSCRSCIDTCPFHAINKYSEKNNCCKDFLCQRCELSLPCEYKIPLEIKRKIAK
;
A
#
# COMPACT_ATOMS: atom_id res chain seq x y z
N MET A 1 -24.86 -8.41 13.44
CA MET A 1 -23.54 -8.97 13.05
C MET A 1 -23.81 -10.31 12.39
N TYR A 2 -23.37 -10.50 11.14
CA TYR A 2 -23.70 -11.71 10.39
C TYR A 2 -22.81 -12.87 10.86
N LYS A 3 -23.44 -14.02 11.05
CA LYS A 3 -22.80 -15.27 11.48
C LYS A 3 -22.26 -16.01 10.26
N LEU A 4 -20.97 -16.36 10.27
CA LEU A 4 -20.32 -17.12 9.21
C LEU A 4 -19.78 -18.44 9.78
N LEU A 5 -20.01 -19.54 9.08
CA LEU A 5 -19.46 -20.87 9.38
C LEU A 5 -18.45 -21.25 8.29
N ILE A 6 -17.31 -21.80 8.71
CA ILE A 6 -16.27 -22.30 7.80
C ILE A 6 -16.21 -23.82 7.92
N ALA A 7 -16.25 -24.54 6.81
CA ALA A 7 -16.16 -26.00 6.76
C ALA A 7 -15.08 -26.42 5.76
N ASP A 8 -14.03 -27.07 6.24
CA ASP A 8 -12.94 -27.62 5.41
C ASP A 8 -12.28 -28.70 6.28
N ASP A 9 -11.82 -29.82 5.75
CA ASP A 9 -11.18 -30.86 6.58
C ASP A 9 -9.75 -30.47 6.99
N GLU A 10 -9.11 -29.59 6.22
CA GLU A 10 -7.79 -29.07 6.49
C GLU A 10 -7.81 -27.94 7.52
N THR A 11 -7.20 -28.20 8.69
CA THR A 11 -7.17 -27.23 9.80
C THR A 11 -6.47 -25.92 9.46
N LEU A 12 -5.47 -25.96 8.57
CA LEU A 12 -4.72 -24.78 8.15
C LEU A 12 -5.55 -23.84 7.26
N GLU A 13 -6.38 -24.39 6.36
CA GLU A 13 -7.26 -23.62 5.48
C GLU A 13 -8.33 -22.89 6.28
N ARG A 14 -8.94 -23.55 7.27
CA ARG A 14 -9.92 -22.91 8.17
C ARG A 14 -9.33 -21.73 8.94
N GLN A 15 -8.12 -21.89 9.49
CA GLN A 15 -7.43 -20.81 10.20
C GLN A 15 -7.05 -19.65 9.28
N ALA A 16 -6.62 -19.94 8.04
CA ALA A 16 -6.30 -18.92 7.05
C ALA A 16 -7.54 -18.10 6.66
N MET A 17 -8.64 -18.77 6.33
CA MET A 17 -9.92 -18.11 6.03
C MET A 17 -10.42 -17.28 7.21
N ARG A 18 -10.33 -17.81 8.44
CA ARG A 18 -10.75 -17.09 9.65
C ARG A 18 -9.99 -15.78 9.84
N LEU A 19 -8.68 -15.77 9.56
CA LEU A 19 -7.85 -14.57 9.63
C LEU A 19 -8.16 -13.56 8.52
N VAL A 20 -8.33 -14.01 7.28
CA VAL A 20 -8.68 -13.14 6.14
C VAL A 20 -10.03 -12.46 6.40
N ILE A 21 -11.05 -13.25 6.72
CA ILE A 21 -12.42 -12.78 6.93
C ILE A 21 -12.48 -11.85 8.15
N GLY A 22 -11.86 -12.22 9.27
CA GLY A 22 -11.88 -11.42 10.49
C GLY A 22 -11.20 -10.04 10.35
N ARG A 23 -10.26 -9.91 9.40
CA ARG A 23 -9.57 -8.64 9.10
C ARG A 23 -10.35 -7.76 8.14
N ALA A 24 -10.90 -8.38 7.08
CA ALA A 24 -11.63 -7.66 6.05
C ALA A 24 -13.03 -7.22 6.51
N PHE A 25 -13.69 -8.00 7.37
CA PHE A 25 -15.11 -7.83 7.69
C PHE A 25 -15.39 -7.73 9.19
N LYS A 26 -15.46 -6.50 9.70
CA LYS A 26 -15.81 -6.24 11.12
C LYS A 26 -17.27 -6.54 11.48
N ASN A 27 -18.14 -6.72 10.48
CA ASN A 27 -19.57 -7.02 10.64
C ASN A 27 -19.89 -8.52 10.56
N LEU A 28 -18.87 -9.38 10.35
CA LEU A 28 -18.99 -10.83 10.35
C LEU A 28 -18.39 -11.42 11.63
N SER A 29 -19.14 -12.29 12.31
CA SER A 29 -18.63 -13.16 13.36
C SER A 29 -18.52 -14.59 12.83
N ILE A 30 -17.34 -15.16 12.90
CA ILE A 30 -17.15 -16.59 12.63
C ILE A 30 -17.60 -17.35 13.87
N VAL A 31 -18.61 -18.20 13.72
CA VAL A 31 -19.28 -18.88 14.86
C VAL A 31 -18.52 -20.10 15.33
N GLU A 32 -18.22 -21.01 14.39
CA GLU A 32 -17.24 -22.06 14.59
C GLU A 32 -16.71 -22.59 13.24
N ASP A 33 -15.74 -23.51 13.31
CA ASP A 33 -15.16 -24.25 12.21
C ASP A 33 -15.65 -25.72 12.21
N ALA A 34 -15.97 -26.27 11.04
CA ALA A 34 -16.32 -27.68 10.86
C ALA A 34 -15.21 -28.43 10.10
N LYS A 35 -14.94 -29.68 10.47
CA LYS A 35 -13.94 -30.56 9.85
C LYS A 35 -14.54 -31.59 8.88
N THR A 36 -15.84 -31.87 9.00
CA THR A 36 -16.56 -32.80 8.13
C THR A 36 -17.90 -32.21 7.69
N GLY A 37 -18.50 -32.75 6.63
CA GLY A 37 -19.84 -32.32 6.21
C GLY A 37 -20.91 -32.55 7.27
N ASP A 38 -20.79 -33.61 8.07
CA ASP A 38 -21.71 -33.88 9.17
C ASP A 38 -21.57 -32.84 10.31
N GLU A 39 -20.34 -32.47 10.65
CA GLU A 39 -20.10 -31.39 11.61
C GLU A 39 -20.63 -30.06 11.09
N ALA A 40 -20.48 -29.77 9.79
CA ALA A 40 -21.02 -28.56 9.17
C ALA A 40 -22.55 -28.49 9.27
N VAL A 41 -23.26 -29.60 9.03
CA VAL A 41 -24.72 -29.70 9.21
C VAL A 41 -25.13 -29.47 10.67
N LEU A 42 -24.44 -30.10 11.62
CA LEU A 42 -24.71 -29.96 13.06
C LEU A 42 -24.50 -28.51 13.54
N LEU A 43 -23.38 -27.90 13.17
CA LEU A 43 -23.05 -26.52 13.51
C LEU A 43 -24.00 -25.53 12.84
N ALA A 44 -24.44 -25.81 11.60
CA ALA A 44 -25.45 -25.01 10.93
C ALA A 44 -26.78 -25.03 11.69
N LYS A 45 -27.25 -26.19 12.18
CA LYS A 45 -28.45 -26.29 13.03
C LYS A 45 -28.29 -25.52 14.34
N LYS A 46 -27.11 -25.59 14.97
CA LYS A 46 -26.85 -24.96 16.27
C LYS A 46 -26.71 -23.43 16.19
N TYR A 47 -25.98 -22.94 15.19
CA TYR A 47 -25.59 -21.54 15.12
C TYR A 47 -26.37 -20.72 14.10
N SER A 48 -27.16 -21.36 13.23
CA SER A 48 -27.94 -20.72 12.16
C SER A 48 -27.13 -19.63 11.44
N PRO A 49 -26.03 -20.00 10.75
CA PRO A 49 -25.18 -19.04 10.06
C PRO A 49 -25.93 -18.40 8.88
N HIS A 50 -25.54 -17.16 8.56
CA HIS A 50 -26.04 -16.44 7.39
C HIS A 50 -25.20 -16.76 6.16
N ILE A 51 -23.90 -17.03 6.36
CA ILE A 51 -22.95 -17.41 5.32
C ILE A 51 -22.27 -18.73 5.72
N ILE A 52 -22.11 -19.63 4.76
CA ILE A 52 -21.27 -20.83 4.90
C ILE A 52 -20.21 -20.79 3.82
N ILE A 53 -18.94 -20.96 4.19
CA ILE A 53 -17.86 -21.27 3.24
C ILE A 53 -17.51 -22.73 3.46
N MET A 54 -17.55 -23.54 2.40
CA MET A 54 -17.45 -24.98 2.53
C MET A 54 -16.64 -25.62 1.43
N ASP A 55 -15.69 -26.48 1.80
CA ASP A 55 -14.99 -27.33 0.86
C ASP A 55 -15.88 -28.44 0.30
N ILE A 56 -15.67 -28.80 -0.96
CA ILE A 56 -16.38 -29.92 -1.58
C ILE A 56 -15.87 -31.25 -1.01
N LYS A 57 -14.55 -31.42 -0.91
CA LYS A 57 -13.96 -32.73 -0.59
C LYS A 57 -13.66 -32.86 0.90
N MET A 58 -14.71 -33.08 1.69
CA MET A 58 -14.58 -33.42 3.10
C MET A 58 -14.88 -34.92 3.35
N PRO A 59 -14.30 -35.55 4.38
CA PRO A 59 -14.59 -36.92 4.78
C PRO A 59 -16.06 -37.14 5.12
N GLU A 60 -16.51 -38.40 4.96
CA GLU A 60 -17.85 -38.92 5.30
C GLU A 60 -18.98 -38.34 4.45
N LYS A 61 -19.19 -37.02 4.55
CA LYS A 61 -20.20 -36.26 3.82
C LYS A 61 -19.53 -35.10 3.10
N ASN A 62 -19.65 -35.07 1.77
CA ASN A 62 -19.03 -34.03 0.96
C ASN A 62 -19.79 -32.69 1.08
N GLY A 63 -19.15 -31.59 0.68
CA GLY A 63 -19.72 -30.24 0.83
C GLY A 63 -21.05 -30.04 0.09
N LEU A 64 -21.27 -30.69 -1.05
CA LEU A 64 -22.54 -30.56 -1.78
C LEU A 64 -23.67 -31.34 -1.12
N GLU A 65 -23.37 -32.50 -0.55
CA GLU A 65 -24.31 -33.28 0.26
C GLU A 65 -24.70 -32.54 1.53
N ALA A 66 -23.71 -31.97 2.24
CA ALA A 66 -23.94 -31.12 3.40
C ALA A 66 -24.79 -29.90 3.04
N GLN A 67 -24.49 -29.20 1.93
CA GLN A 67 -25.28 -28.06 1.47
C GLN A 67 -26.74 -28.44 1.19
N ARG A 68 -26.97 -29.58 0.52
CA ARG A 68 -28.33 -30.06 0.23
C ARG A 68 -29.11 -30.34 1.51
N GLU A 69 -28.47 -30.85 2.54
CA GLU A 69 -29.12 -31.07 3.84
C GLU A 69 -29.39 -29.75 4.56
N ILE A 70 -28.40 -28.85 4.61
CA ILE A 70 -28.52 -27.53 5.23
C ILE A 70 -29.63 -26.72 4.59
N SER A 71 -29.75 -26.72 3.26
CA SER A 71 -30.78 -25.96 2.54
C SER A 71 -32.21 -26.38 2.90
N LYS A 72 -32.43 -27.58 3.44
CA LYS A 72 -33.77 -28.03 3.87
C LYS A 72 -34.28 -27.27 5.09
N PHE A 73 -33.39 -26.86 6.00
CA PHE A 73 -33.75 -26.20 7.25
C PHE A 73 -33.21 -24.76 7.39
N LEU A 74 -32.20 -24.39 6.59
CA LEU A 74 -31.75 -23.02 6.38
C LEU A 74 -31.82 -22.69 4.87
N PRO A 75 -33.02 -22.56 4.28
CA PRO A 75 -33.17 -22.27 2.85
C PRO A 75 -32.54 -20.94 2.44
N ASP A 76 -32.27 -20.10 3.44
CA ASP A 76 -31.85 -18.73 3.28
C ASP A 76 -30.34 -18.49 3.39
N VAL A 77 -29.60 -19.50 3.81
CA VAL A 77 -28.15 -19.42 3.96
C VAL A 77 -27.47 -19.17 2.62
N LYS A 78 -26.42 -18.36 2.63
CA LYS A 78 -25.62 -18.06 1.44
C LYS A 78 -24.34 -18.87 1.50
N THR A 79 -24.21 -19.85 0.61
CA THR A 79 -23.07 -20.76 0.62
C THR A 79 -22.08 -20.42 -0.49
N ILE A 80 -20.80 -20.36 -0.14
CA ILE A 80 -19.66 -20.33 -1.06
C ILE A 80 -19.00 -21.71 -1.02
N ILE A 81 -18.73 -22.28 -2.19
CA ILE A 81 -18.09 -23.59 -2.30
C ILE A 81 -16.62 -23.44 -2.70
N LEU A 82 -15.72 -24.19 -2.05
CA LEU A 82 -14.29 -24.29 -2.36
C LEU A 82 -13.95 -25.65 -2.98
N THR A 83 -13.00 -25.72 -3.93
CA THR A 83 -12.67 -26.97 -4.64
C THR A 83 -11.22 -27.05 -5.10
N ALA A 84 -10.61 -28.22 -5.14
CA ALA A 84 -9.22 -28.40 -5.59
C ALA A 84 -9.05 -28.61 -7.11
N TYR A 85 -10.13 -28.74 -7.90
CA TYR A 85 -10.04 -28.99 -9.35
C TYR A 85 -11.21 -28.38 -10.14
N ASP A 86 -10.96 -28.10 -11.43
CA ASP A 86 -11.91 -27.65 -12.46
C ASP A 86 -12.91 -28.75 -12.87
N ASP A 87 -13.42 -29.54 -11.93
CA ASP A 87 -14.38 -30.59 -12.21
C ASP A 87 -15.77 -29.98 -12.49
N PHE A 88 -16.08 -29.91 -13.77
CA PHE A 88 -17.31 -29.37 -14.33
C PHE A 88 -18.58 -29.96 -13.68
N ASN A 89 -18.55 -31.23 -13.24
CA ASN A 89 -19.71 -31.88 -12.62
C ASN A 89 -20.01 -31.29 -11.24
N PHE A 90 -18.98 -30.99 -10.45
CA PHE A 90 -19.16 -30.37 -9.14
C PHE A 90 -19.67 -28.94 -9.27
N ALA A 91 -19.13 -28.15 -10.21
CA ALA A 91 -19.61 -26.79 -10.49
C ALA A 91 -21.09 -26.79 -10.93
N GLN A 92 -21.48 -27.70 -11.82
CA GLN A 92 -22.87 -27.80 -12.29
C GLN A 92 -23.84 -28.18 -11.16
N ASN A 93 -23.45 -29.11 -10.28
CA ASN A 93 -24.26 -29.50 -9.12
C ASN A 93 -24.35 -28.39 -8.07
N ALA A 94 -23.27 -27.65 -7.85
CA ALA A 94 -23.22 -26.50 -6.96
C ALA A 94 -24.23 -25.42 -7.39
N ILE A 95 -24.27 -25.09 -8.69
CA ILE A 95 -25.23 -24.14 -9.27
C ILE A 95 -26.68 -24.61 -9.07
N LYS A 96 -26.98 -25.90 -9.31
CA LYS A 96 -28.32 -26.48 -9.09
C LYS A 96 -28.80 -26.38 -7.63
N LEU A 97 -27.86 -26.36 -6.68
CA LEU A 97 -28.15 -26.21 -5.24
C LEU A 97 -28.25 -24.75 -4.79
N GLY A 98 -28.14 -23.78 -5.70
CA GLY A 98 -28.39 -22.36 -5.42
C GLY A 98 -27.28 -21.66 -4.62
N VAL A 99 -26.09 -22.25 -4.55
CA VAL A 99 -24.89 -21.63 -3.95
C VAL A 99 -24.55 -20.31 -4.66
N LYS A 100 -23.94 -19.38 -3.93
CA LYS A 100 -23.79 -17.99 -4.37
C LYS A 100 -22.48 -17.68 -5.06
N ASP A 101 -21.43 -18.42 -4.73
CA ASP A 101 -20.17 -18.33 -5.45
C ASP A 101 -19.41 -19.66 -5.34
N TYR A 102 -18.43 -19.84 -6.21
CA TYR A 102 -17.59 -21.03 -6.31
C TYR A 102 -16.14 -20.60 -6.55
N ILE A 103 -15.22 -21.02 -5.67
CA ILE A 103 -13.82 -20.58 -5.68
C ILE A 103 -12.88 -21.78 -5.81
N LEU A 104 -11.89 -21.66 -6.71
CA LEU A 104 -10.83 -22.65 -6.89
C LEU A 104 -9.78 -22.53 -5.78
N LYS A 105 -9.41 -23.66 -5.18
CA LYS A 105 -8.29 -23.79 -4.24
C LYS A 105 -6.97 -23.81 -5.02
N PRO A 106 -5.94 -23.08 -4.57
CA PRO A 106 -5.91 -22.27 -3.36
C PRO A 106 -6.69 -20.94 -3.52
N ALA A 107 -7.65 -20.69 -2.62
CA ALA A 107 -8.50 -19.52 -2.68
C ALA A 107 -7.69 -18.26 -2.36
N LYS A 108 -7.66 -17.28 -3.27
CA LYS A 108 -6.97 -16.01 -2.97
C LYS A 108 -7.81 -15.18 -2.00
N PRO A 109 -7.19 -14.44 -1.06
CA PRO A 109 -7.91 -13.56 -0.14
C PRO A 109 -8.85 -12.58 -0.85
N SER A 110 -8.41 -11.99 -1.97
CA SER A 110 -9.25 -11.09 -2.77
C SER A 110 -10.47 -11.79 -3.38
N GLU A 111 -10.33 -13.04 -3.82
CA GLU A 111 -11.45 -13.80 -4.39
C GLU A 111 -12.48 -14.13 -3.29
N LEU A 112 -12.01 -14.51 -2.10
CA LEU A 112 -12.87 -14.74 -0.95
C LEU A 112 -13.57 -13.45 -0.47
N GLU A 113 -12.82 -12.34 -0.40
CA GLU A 113 -13.35 -11.02 -0.05
C GLU A 113 -14.39 -10.55 -1.09
N ASP A 114 -14.12 -10.70 -2.37
CA ASP A 114 -15.03 -10.33 -3.46
C ASP A 114 -16.31 -11.18 -3.39
N SER A 115 -16.21 -12.49 -3.21
CA SER A 115 -17.37 -13.38 -3.05
C SER A 115 -18.22 -13.01 -1.82
N ILE A 116 -17.59 -12.69 -0.68
CA ILE A 116 -18.30 -12.25 0.52
C ILE A 116 -18.94 -10.87 0.30
N ASN A 117 -18.25 -9.92 -0.34
CA ASN A 117 -18.78 -8.59 -0.67
C ASN A 117 -19.98 -8.66 -1.62
N LYS A 118 -20.05 -9.64 -2.53
CA LYS A 118 -21.24 -9.90 -3.35
C LYS A 118 -22.41 -10.46 -2.53
N ILE A 119 -22.13 -11.23 -1.49
CA ILE A 119 -23.14 -11.89 -0.66
C ILE A 119 -23.72 -10.96 0.41
N LEU A 120 -22.90 -10.09 1.02
CA LEU A 120 -23.31 -9.20 2.10
C LEU A 120 -24.58 -8.38 1.75
N PRO A 121 -24.67 -7.71 0.58
CA PRO A 121 -25.89 -7.00 0.16
C PRO A 121 -27.14 -7.89 0.08
N LEU A 122 -26.97 -9.18 -0.27
CA LEU A 122 -28.07 -10.14 -0.38
C LEU A 122 -28.61 -10.57 0.98
N LEU A 123 -27.82 -10.42 2.05
CA LEU A 123 -28.25 -10.60 3.44
C LEU A 123 -28.98 -9.35 3.94
N ASP A 124 -28.48 -8.16 3.58
CA ASP A 124 -29.07 -6.86 3.94
C ASP A 124 -30.47 -6.67 3.31
N THR A 125 -30.75 -7.34 2.19
CA THR A 125 -32.05 -7.26 1.49
C THR A 125 -33.18 -7.97 2.26
N ARG A 126 -32.87 -8.87 3.19
CA ARG A 126 -33.88 -9.64 3.96
C ARG A 126 -34.25 -9.03 5.31
N GLU A 127 -33.33 -8.33 5.97
CA GLU A 127 -33.65 -7.59 7.20
C GLU A 127 -34.66 -6.45 6.93
N LYS A 128 -34.68 -5.92 5.69
CA LYS A 128 -35.60 -4.84 5.26
C LYS A 128 -37.08 -5.23 5.22
N ASN A 129 -37.45 -6.52 5.16
CA ASN A 129 -38.85 -6.93 5.12
C ASN A 129 -39.49 -7.12 6.51
N TYR A 130 -38.70 -7.29 7.58
CA TYR A 130 -39.21 -7.44 8.96
C TYR A 130 -39.12 -6.16 9.79
N SER A 131 -38.28 -5.19 9.42
CA SER A 131 -38.15 -3.90 10.11
C SER A 131 -38.79 -2.73 9.33
N ASN A 132 -39.95 -2.98 8.72
CA ASN A 132 -40.94 -1.94 8.38
C ASN A 132 -41.64 -1.36 9.63
N LEU A 133 -41.07 -1.54 10.83
CA LEU A 133 -41.33 -0.74 12.03
C LEU A 133 -40.06 -0.08 12.64
N GLY A 134 -38.94 -0.01 11.90
CA GLY A 134 -37.92 1.00 12.14
C GLY A 134 -36.48 0.48 12.15
N ASN A 135 -35.71 0.74 11.08
CA ASN A 135 -34.25 1.04 11.11
C ASN A 135 -33.66 1.20 9.69
N ASN A 136 -34.11 2.21 8.95
CA ASN A 136 -33.64 2.55 7.59
C ASN A 136 -32.34 3.41 7.56
N LYS A 137 -31.48 3.41 8.60
CA LYS A 137 -30.52 4.52 8.83
C LYS A 137 -29.03 4.29 8.51
N MET A 138 -28.51 3.08 8.34
CA MET A 138 -27.03 2.89 8.39
C MET A 138 -26.31 2.77 7.03
N ASP A 139 -26.97 2.28 5.98
CA ASP A 139 -26.39 2.22 4.62
C ASP A 139 -26.48 3.53 3.85
N SER A 140 -27.49 4.38 4.12
CA SER A 140 -27.55 5.73 3.56
C SER A 140 -26.36 6.57 4.01
N ASN A 141 -25.83 6.29 5.21
CA ASN A 141 -24.78 7.08 5.83
C ASN A 141 -23.41 6.87 5.19
N LYS A 142 -22.96 5.63 4.97
CA LYS A 142 -21.65 5.39 4.32
C LYS A 142 -21.57 6.04 2.94
N ASN A 143 -22.67 6.03 2.18
CA ASN A 143 -22.75 6.79 0.93
C ASN A 143 -22.83 8.30 1.21
N ALA A 144 -23.57 8.74 2.23
CA ALA A 144 -23.66 10.14 2.65
C ALA A 144 -22.32 10.78 2.99
N ILE A 145 -21.35 10.10 3.63
CA ILE A 145 -20.07 10.77 3.90
C ILE A 145 -19.26 11.02 2.63
N TYR A 146 -19.23 10.08 1.70
CA TYR A 146 -18.54 10.26 0.43
C TYR A 146 -19.23 11.34 -0.42
N THR A 147 -20.56 11.32 -0.50
CA THR A 147 -21.34 12.37 -1.17
C THR A 147 -21.14 13.74 -0.53
N ALA A 148 -21.07 13.82 0.81
CA ALA A 148 -20.79 15.08 1.51
C ALA A 148 -19.38 15.61 1.19
N ILE A 149 -18.36 14.75 1.23
CA ILE A 149 -16.98 15.12 0.90
C ILE A 149 -16.88 15.58 -0.55
N GLU A 150 -17.53 14.87 -1.47
CA GLU A 150 -17.57 15.23 -2.90
C GLU A 150 -18.27 16.58 -3.11
N PHE A 151 -19.41 16.79 -2.46
CA PHE A 151 -20.15 18.05 -2.52
C PHE A 151 -19.30 19.23 -2.00
N ILE A 152 -18.61 19.06 -0.86
CA ILE A 152 -17.71 20.08 -0.31
C ILE A 152 -16.58 20.40 -1.29
N ASN A 153 -15.93 19.38 -1.87
CA ASN A 153 -14.84 19.59 -2.82
C ASN A 153 -15.29 20.27 -4.12
N LYS A 154 -16.52 20.03 -4.58
CA LYS A 154 -17.09 20.69 -5.77
C LYS A 154 -17.58 22.12 -5.51
N ASN A 155 -17.92 22.45 -4.26
CA ASN A 155 -18.62 23.70 -3.91
C ASN A 155 -17.93 24.54 -2.82
N PHE A 156 -16.68 24.25 -2.44
CA PHE A 156 -15.98 24.98 -1.38
C PHE A 156 -15.89 26.49 -1.66
N ASN A 157 -15.85 26.90 -2.93
CA ASN A 157 -15.80 28.28 -3.38
C ASN A 157 -17.15 29.03 -3.29
N LYS A 158 -18.24 28.35 -2.93
CA LYS A 158 -19.57 28.92 -2.71
C LYS A 158 -19.84 29.08 -1.22
N ASN A 159 -20.93 29.77 -0.88
CA ASN A 159 -21.40 29.91 0.50
C ASN A 159 -22.09 28.61 1.02
N ILE A 160 -21.33 27.52 1.09
CA ILE A 160 -21.80 26.27 1.70
C ILE A 160 -21.60 26.29 3.22
N ASN A 161 -22.57 25.76 3.93
CA ASN A 161 -22.57 25.59 5.38
C ASN A 161 -22.99 24.16 5.76
N LEU A 162 -23.04 23.90 7.06
CA LEU A 162 -23.31 22.57 7.61
C LEU A 162 -24.71 22.10 7.22
N GLU A 163 -25.68 23.01 7.26
CA GLU A 163 -27.07 22.81 6.91
C GLU A 163 -27.21 22.41 5.44
N SER A 164 -26.65 23.22 4.52
CA SER A 164 -26.71 22.95 3.08
C SER A 164 -26.00 21.64 2.69
N THR A 165 -24.97 21.24 3.43
CA THR A 165 -24.24 19.99 3.14
C THR A 165 -25.01 18.79 3.69
N ALA A 166 -25.69 18.94 4.83
CA ALA A 166 -26.54 17.90 5.41
C ALA A 166 -27.75 17.61 4.53
N GLU A 167 -28.37 18.66 3.95
CA GLU A 167 -29.47 18.53 2.99
C GLU A 167 -29.09 17.71 1.76
N GLN A 168 -27.89 17.93 1.20
CA GLN A 168 -27.37 17.23 0.02
C GLN A 168 -27.16 15.73 0.23
N VAL A 169 -27.07 15.30 1.48
CA VAL A 169 -26.94 13.90 1.84
C VAL A 169 -28.16 13.37 2.60
N HIS A 170 -29.25 14.15 2.57
CA HIS A 170 -30.54 13.85 3.18
C HIS A 170 -30.45 13.54 4.68
N LEU A 171 -29.60 14.25 5.41
CA LEU A 171 -29.42 14.14 6.86
C LEU A 171 -29.79 15.44 7.58
N SER A 172 -30.19 15.34 8.86
CA SER A 172 -30.40 16.54 9.68
C SER A 172 -29.05 17.17 10.06
N PRO A 173 -28.95 18.50 10.21
CA PRO A 173 -27.70 19.19 10.55
C PRO A 173 -27.05 18.67 11.84
N GLN A 174 -27.83 18.45 12.90
CA GLN A 174 -27.31 17.98 14.19
C GLN A 174 -26.77 16.55 14.13
N TYR A 175 -27.35 15.70 13.27
CA TYR A 175 -26.85 14.35 13.03
C TYR A 175 -25.61 14.38 12.14
N PHE A 176 -25.65 15.14 11.06
CA PHE A 176 -24.55 15.32 10.13
C PHE A 176 -23.29 15.86 10.80
N SER A 177 -23.40 16.82 11.72
CA SER A 177 -22.26 17.34 12.49
C SER A 177 -21.48 16.24 13.24
N ARG A 178 -22.21 15.37 13.95
CA ARG A 178 -21.64 14.23 14.69
C ARG A 178 -21.12 13.15 13.74
N TYR A 179 -21.91 12.82 12.72
CA TYR A 179 -21.60 11.84 11.70
C TYR A 179 -20.32 12.20 10.92
N PHE A 180 -20.20 13.46 10.48
CA PHE A 180 -19.06 13.97 9.74
C PHE A 180 -17.78 13.93 10.58
N LYS A 181 -17.85 14.37 11.85
CA LYS A 181 -16.70 14.30 12.77
C LYS A 181 -16.25 12.87 13.04
N TYR A 182 -17.18 11.93 13.20
CA TYR A 182 -16.86 10.52 13.41
C TYR A 182 -16.11 9.91 12.22
N ASN A 183 -16.53 10.21 10.98
CA ASN A 183 -15.93 9.62 9.79
C ASN A 183 -14.66 10.34 9.31
N THR A 184 -14.53 11.65 9.52
CA THR A 184 -13.38 12.44 9.04
C THR A 184 -12.34 12.74 10.13
N GLY A 185 -12.68 12.50 11.40
CA GLY A 185 -11.84 12.83 12.55
C GLY A 185 -11.80 14.32 12.92
N ILE A 186 -12.40 15.21 12.12
CA ILE A 186 -12.45 16.67 12.35
C ILE A 186 -13.85 17.23 12.09
N ASN A 187 -14.19 18.39 12.66
CA ASN A 187 -15.51 18.98 12.42
C ASN A 187 -15.62 19.58 11.00
N PHE A 188 -16.85 19.81 10.56
CA PHE A 188 -17.17 20.34 9.22
C PHE A 188 -16.50 21.69 8.94
N ILE A 189 -16.55 22.63 9.90
CA ILE A 189 -16.03 23.99 9.71
C ILE A 189 -14.51 23.96 9.51
N ASP A 190 -13.81 23.15 10.29
CA ASP A 190 -12.35 22.98 10.16
C ASP A 190 -11.99 22.26 8.85
N TYR A 191 -12.78 21.26 8.44
CA TYR A 191 -12.59 20.56 7.17
C TYR A 191 -12.75 21.51 5.96
N LEU A 192 -13.84 22.28 5.93
CA LEU A 192 -14.10 23.28 4.89
C LEU A 192 -13.02 24.37 4.88
N SER A 193 -12.62 24.85 6.06
CA SER A 193 -11.54 25.84 6.19
C SER A 193 -10.22 25.32 5.64
N LYS A 194 -9.85 24.06 5.91
CA LYS A 194 -8.62 23.46 5.34
C LYS A 194 -8.62 23.43 3.82
N ILE A 195 -9.75 23.10 3.19
CA ILE A 195 -9.88 23.09 1.73
C ILE A 195 -9.77 24.51 1.16
N ARG A 196 -10.52 25.47 1.72
CA ARG A 196 -10.47 26.88 1.29
C ARG A 196 -9.08 27.50 1.50
N LEU A 197 -8.41 27.15 2.59
CA LEU A 197 -7.05 27.61 2.88
C LEU A 197 -6.04 27.02 1.89
N LYS A 198 -6.16 25.74 1.54
CA LYS A 198 -5.33 25.13 0.50
C LYS A 198 -5.41 25.91 -0.82
N GLU A 199 -6.62 26.22 -1.27
CA GLU A 199 -6.80 26.95 -2.53
C GLU A 199 -6.42 28.44 -2.42
N SER A 200 -6.69 29.10 -1.29
CA SER A 200 -6.28 30.48 -1.11
C SER A 200 -4.76 30.66 -1.08
N LYS A 201 -4.01 29.71 -0.51
CA LYS A 201 -2.54 29.70 -0.56
C LYS A 201 -2.03 29.68 -1.99
N ARG A 202 -2.64 28.84 -2.84
CA ARG A 202 -2.34 28.78 -4.27
C ARG A 202 -2.61 30.13 -4.95
N LEU A 203 -3.80 30.70 -4.77
CA LEU A 203 -4.16 32.00 -5.36
C LEU A 203 -3.30 33.18 -4.84
N LEU A 204 -2.84 33.13 -3.59
CA LEU A 204 -1.97 34.16 -3.00
C LEU A 204 -0.60 34.20 -3.68
N ILE A 205 -0.13 33.06 -4.19
CA ILE A 205 1.16 32.90 -4.87
C ILE A 205 1.00 33.17 -6.36
N ASP A 206 0.05 32.49 -6.99
CA ASP A 206 -0.10 32.43 -8.46
C ASP A 206 -0.73 33.70 -9.06
N THR A 207 -1.31 34.58 -8.25
CA THR A 207 -2.05 35.74 -8.74
C THR A 207 -1.73 37.03 -7.97
N ASP A 208 -2.05 38.17 -8.59
CA ASP A 208 -2.00 39.50 -7.97
C ASP A 208 -3.34 39.96 -7.40
N LYS A 209 -4.36 39.09 -7.37
CA LYS A 209 -5.70 39.43 -6.85
C LYS A 209 -5.60 40.00 -5.43
N SER A 210 -6.46 40.95 -5.07
CA SER A 210 -6.48 41.45 -3.68
C SER A 210 -6.84 40.34 -2.69
N ILE A 211 -6.41 40.46 -1.41
CA ILE A 211 -6.77 39.48 -0.37
C ILE A 211 -8.30 39.34 -0.26
N SER A 212 -9.02 40.45 -0.37
CA SER A 212 -10.48 40.47 -0.39
C SER A 212 -11.06 39.69 -1.58
N SER A 213 -10.49 39.85 -2.77
CA SER A 213 -10.91 39.08 -3.96
C SER A 213 -10.64 37.58 -3.78
N ILE A 214 -9.49 37.21 -3.22
CA ILE A 214 -9.16 35.80 -2.95
C ILE A 214 -10.09 35.19 -1.92
N ALA A 215 -10.40 35.92 -0.84
CA ALA A 215 -11.34 35.48 0.18
C ALA A 215 -12.70 35.12 -0.45
N LEU A 216 -13.21 36.00 -1.31
CA LEU A 216 -14.46 35.78 -2.05
C LEU A 216 -14.34 34.59 -3.02
N CYS A 217 -13.23 34.47 -3.77
CA CYS A 217 -13.02 33.37 -4.71
C CYS A 217 -12.99 31.99 -4.06
N VAL A 218 -12.53 31.88 -2.80
CA VAL A 218 -12.50 30.61 -2.08
C VAL A 218 -13.73 30.42 -1.17
N GLY A 219 -14.73 31.31 -1.24
CA GLY A 219 -16.02 31.14 -0.59
C GLY A 219 -16.17 31.76 0.80
N TYR A 220 -15.31 32.70 1.20
CA TYR A 220 -15.54 33.54 2.38
C TYR A 220 -16.30 34.81 2.00
N ILE A 221 -17.39 35.09 2.71
CA ILE A 221 -18.18 36.32 2.54
C ILE A 221 -17.45 37.53 3.16
N ASP A 222 -16.82 37.33 4.32
CA ASP A 222 -16.08 38.36 5.04
C ASP A 222 -14.56 38.17 4.90
N PRO A 223 -13.87 39.04 4.14
CA PRO A 223 -12.41 39.05 4.03
C PRO A 223 -11.65 39.22 5.35
N ALA A 224 -12.23 39.92 6.33
CA ALA A 224 -11.60 40.11 7.64
C ALA A 224 -11.61 38.80 8.43
N TYR A 225 -12.74 38.08 8.42
CA TYR A 225 -12.83 36.74 8.99
C TYR A 225 -11.89 35.75 8.29
N PHE A 226 -11.81 35.75 6.96
CA PHE A 226 -10.83 34.96 6.21
C PHE A 226 -9.40 35.19 6.71
N SER A 227 -9.00 36.46 6.86
CA SER A 227 -7.65 36.81 7.29
C SER A 227 -7.34 36.32 8.69
N LYS A 228 -8.31 36.34 9.61
CA LYS A 228 -8.18 35.76 10.96
C LYS A 228 -8.03 34.24 10.91
N VAL A 229 -8.87 33.55 10.13
CA VAL A 229 -8.82 32.09 9.97
C VAL A 229 -7.49 31.65 9.33
N PHE A 230 -7.05 32.33 8.27
CA PHE A 230 -5.78 32.07 7.62
C PHE A 230 -4.60 32.23 8.58
N THR A 231 -4.58 33.31 9.36
CA THR A 231 -3.54 33.55 10.36
C THR A 231 -3.54 32.49 11.46
N LYS A 232 -4.73 32.06 11.91
CA LYS A 232 -4.86 30.99 12.91
C LYS A 232 -4.23 29.66 12.44
N TYR A 233 -4.40 29.32 11.17
CA TYR A 233 -3.92 28.04 10.62
C TYR A 233 -2.48 28.07 10.13
N GLU A 234 -2.04 29.19 9.53
CA GLU A 234 -0.72 29.29 8.89
C GLU A 234 0.30 30.06 9.75
N GLY A 235 -0.14 30.67 10.86
CA GLY A 235 0.70 31.50 11.74
C GLY A 235 1.11 32.86 11.15
N LEU A 236 0.71 33.16 9.90
CA LEU A 236 1.01 34.40 9.18
C LEU A 236 -0.26 35.00 8.57
N SER A 237 -0.35 36.33 8.49
CA SER A 237 -1.45 36.98 7.76
C SER A 237 -1.36 36.70 6.25
N PRO A 238 -2.48 36.69 5.50
CA PRO A 238 -2.45 36.45 4.05
C PRO A 238 -1.50 37.37 3.28
N ASN A 239 -1.43 38.65 3.67
CA ASN A 239 -0.50 39.62 3.08
C ASN A 239 0.96 39.27 3.38
N LYS A 240 1.26 38.86 4.63
CA LYS A 240 2.62 38.45 5.01
C LYS A 240 3.01 37.11 4.38
N TYR A 241 2.05 36.19 4.26
CA TYR A 241 2.21 34.93 3.55
C TYR A 241 2.55 35.18 2.07
N ARG A 242 1.77 36.04 1.39
CA ARG A 242 2.03 36.46 0.01
C ARG A 242 3.39 37.11 -0.15
N SER A 243 3.75 38.08 0.70
CA SER A 243 5.03 38.78 0.55
C SER A 243 6.22 37.85 0.77
N VAL A 244 6.16 36.97 1.77
CA VAL A 244 7.19 35.95 2.02
C VAL A 244 7.29 34.98 0.85
N LYS A 245 6.16 34.43 0.37
CA LYS A 245 6.15 33.44 -0.71
C LYS A 245 6.46 34.03 -2.07
N LYS A 246 6.00 35.25 -2.40
CA LYS A 246 6.41 35.96 -3.62
C LYS A 246 7.85 36.42 -3.57
N LYS A 247 8.40 36.82 -2.42
CA LYS A 247 9.83 37.09 -2.30
C LYS A 247 10.67 35.82 -2.50
N LEU A 248 10.21 34.68 -1.99
CA LEU A 248 10.80 33.37 -2.28
C LEU A 248 10.65 32.98 -3.76
N HIS A 249 9.53 33.30 -4.40
CA HIS A 249 9.27 32.99 -5.81
C HIS A 249 10.04 33.94 -6.76
N LEU A 250 10.11 35.24 -6.48
CA LEU A 250 10.91 36.23 -7.22
C LEU A 250 12.42 36.01 -7.04
N ASN A 251 12.88 35.61 -5.84
CA ASN A 251 14.26 35.18 -5.63
C ASN A 251 14.61 33.90 -6.41
N SER A 252 13.62 33.11 -6.84
CA SER A 252 13.83 31.96 -7.73
C SER A 252 13.90 32.32 -9.22
N VAL A 253 13.45 33.53 -9.60
CA VAL A 253 13.37 34.01 -10.99
C VAL A 253 14.47 35.03 -11.32
N TYR A 254 14.98 35.80 -10.34
CA TYR A 254 15.98 36.87 -10.55
C TYR A 254 17.36 36.63 -9.93
N MET A 255 17.76 35.38 -9.69
CA MET A 255 19.17 35.12 -9.37
C MET A 255 19.93 34.69 -10.63
N ASN A 256 20.77 35.62 -11.10
CA ASN A 256 21.78 35.43 -12.15
C ASN A 256 22.47 34.07 -12.02
N LEU A 257 22.57 33.38 -13.16
CA LEU A 257 22.87 31.96 -13.29
C LEU A 257 24.32 31.54 -13.02
N ASP A 258 25.25 32.46 -12.77
CA ASP A 258 26.67 32.12 -12.74
C ASP A 258 27.38 32.30 -11.39
N GLU A 259 26.77 32.95 -10.37
CA GLU A 259 27.45 33.23 -9.08
C GLU A 259 26.89 32.49 -7.85
N VAL A 260 25.74 31.80 -7.96
CA VAL A 260 25.05 31.20 -6.79
C VAL A 260 25.40 29.73 -6.54
N HIS A 261 26.07 29.06 -7.49
CA HIS A 261 26.34 27.62 -7.41
C HIS A 261 27.26 27.21 -6.25
N GLU A 262 28.05 28.14 -5.68
CA GLU A 262 28.94 27.83 -4.56
C GLU A 262 28.34 28.14 -3.18
N LYS A 263 27.42 29.10 -3.06
CA LYS A 263 26.92 29.58 -1.76
C LYS A 263 25.64 28.90 -1.25
N THR A 264 24.89 28.17 -2.09
CA THR A 264 23.63 27.48 -1.69
C THR A 264 23.81 26.02 -1.26
N SER A 265 25.02 25.45 -1.38
CA SER A 265 25.31 24.05 -1.04
C SER A 265 25.02 23.67 0.42
N HIS A 266 24.90 24.62 1.34
CA HIS A 266 24.70 24.35 2.76
C HIS A 266 23.23 24.13 3.17
N VAL A 267 22.25 24.52 2.34
CA VAL A 267 20.82 24.48 2.70
C VAL A 267 20.18 23.10 2.40
N TYR A 268 20.67 22.38 1.40
CA TYR A 268 20.12 21.08 0.96
C TYR A 268 21.09 19.92 1.20
N LYS A 269 21.66 19.85 2.40
CA LYS A 269 22.54 18.74 2.78
C LYS A 269 21.74 17.43 2.83
N ILE A 270 22.15 16.46 2.03
CA ILE A 270 21.53 15.13 2.02
C ILE A 270 21.61 14.44 3.39
N GLU A 271 22.63 14.76 4.17
CA GLU A 271 22.81 14.23 5.52
C GLU A 271 21.60 14.55 6.41
N ASN A 272 20.95 15.70 6.21
CA ASN A 272 19.74 16.08 6.94
C ASN A 272 18.55 15.21 6.52
N LEU A 273 18.30 15.08 5.22
CA LEU A 273 17.19 14.25 4.71
C LEU A 273 17.40 12.77 5.06
N ALA A 274 18.61 12.25 4.94
CA ALA A 274 18.94 10.88 5.32
C ALA A 274 18.76 10.64 6.82
N ARG A 275 19.10 11.63 7.66
CA ARG A 275 18.85 11.59 9.11
C ARG A 275 17.34 11.59 9.42
N GLU A 276 16.56 12.45 8.77
CA GLU A 276 15.10 12.51 8.95
C GLU A 276 14.40 11.23 8.48
N VAL A 277 14.77 10.69 7.31
CA VAL A 277 14.29 9.39 6.80
C VAL A 277 14.62 8.27 7.79
N LYS A 278 15.82 8.28 8.38
CA LYS A 278 16.22 7.32 9.41
C LYS A 278 15.38 7.48 10.68
N GLU A 279 15.23 8.69 11.20
CA GLU A 279 14.43 8.97 12.41
C GLU A 279 12.97 8.57 12.21
N PHE A 280 12.36 8.95 11.08
CA PHE A 280 11.00 8.55 10.72
C PHE A 280 10.86 7.03 10.68
N THR A 281 11.81 6.35 10.03
CA THR A 281 11.80 4.88 9.94
C THR A 281 11.87 4.23 11.32
N LEU A 282 12.74 4.70 12.19
CA LEU A 282 12.93 4.10 13.51
C LEU A 282 11.75 4.38 14.44
N ASN A 283 11.09 5.52 14.32
CA ASN A 283 10.07 5.98 15.28
C ASN A 283 8.62 5.79 14.80
N SER A 284 8.39 5.51 13.52
CA SER A 284 7.03 5.31 12.99
C SER A 284 6.35 4.09 13.61
N SER A 285 5.10 4.27 14.05
CA SER A 285 4.23 3.18 14.50
C SER A 285 3.91 2.19 13.37
N CYS A 286 3.94 2.62 12.11
CA CYS A 286 3.79 1.76 10.95
C CYS A 286 5.01 0.84 10.71
N ASN A 287 6.12 1.04 11.44
CA ASN A 287 7.29 0.14 11.45
C ASN A 287 7.34 -0.69 12.74
N ARG A 288 6.19 -1.23 13.17
CA ARG A 288 6.04 -2.03 14.38
C ARG A 288 5.18 -3.26 14.10
N ILE A 289 5.47 -4.34 14.83
CA ILE A 289 4.73 -5.60 14.82
C ILE A 289 4.06 -5.71 16.20
N PRO A 290 2.78 -5.32 16.34
CA PRO A 290 2.09 -5.33 17.64
C PRO A 290 2.09 -6.70 18.32
N GLU A 291 1.91 -7.77 17.54
CA GLU A 291 1.85 -9.16 18.03
C GLU A 291 3.21 -9.69 18.51
N LEU A 292 4.31 -8.99 18.22
CA LEU A 292 5.67 -9.35 18.66
C LEU A 292 6.25 -8.27 19.58
N ASN A 293 5.53 -7.89 20.63
CA ASN A 293 5.97 -6.90 21.62
C ASN A 293 6.41 -5.57 20.97
N ASN A 294 5.70 -5.12 19.94
CA ASN A 294 6.07 -3.94 19.15
C ASN A 294 7.50 -4.00 18.57
N ALA A 295 7.95 -5.18 18.16
CA ALA A 295 9.23 -5.32 17.46
C ALA A 295 9.22 -4.54 16.14
N ARG A 296 10.39 -4.07 15.70
CA ARG A 296 10.53 -3.36 14.42
C ARG A 296 10.43 -4.33 13.24
N ILE A 297 9.82 -3.88 12.15
CA ILE A 297 9.84 -4.61 10.86
C ILE A 297 11.18 -4.34 10.15
N PHE A 298 11.58 -3.07 10.07
CA PHE A 298 12.79 -2.59 9.42
C PHE A 298 13.76 -1.91 10.40
N ASP A 299 15.05 -2.15 10.18
CA ASP A 299 16.13 -1.40 10.81
C ASP A 299 16.42 -0.10 10.05
N ALA A 300 17.35 0.72 10.58
CA ALA A 300 17.74 1.99 9.96
C ALA A 300 18.13 1.81 8.47
N PRO A 301 17.53 2.62 7.57
CA PRO A 301 17.69 2.46 6.13
C PRO A 301 19.08 2.85 5.64
N LEU A 302 19.43 2.34 4.47
CA LEU A 302 20.47 2.92 3.63
C LEU A 302 19.83 3.89 2.66
N VAL A 303 20.49 5.01 2.37
CA VAL A 303 20.05 6.00 1.38
C VAL A 303 21.17 6.17 0.36
N GLY A 304 20.82 6.16 -0.92
CA GLY A 304 21.72 6.34 -2.05
C GLY A 304 21.12 7.31 -3.05
N ILE A 305 21.97 8.07 -3.73
CA ILE A 305 21.56 9.10 -4.68
C ILE A 305 22.30 8.96 -6.00
N ALA A 306 21.55 9.12 -7.08
CA ALA A 306 22.09 9.35 -8.41
C ALA A 306 21.65 10.72 -8.93
N LYS A 307 22.46 11.34 -9.78
CA LYS A 307 22.01 12.48 -10.60
C LYS A 307 20.96 11.96 -11.59
N ALA A 308 19.90 12.72 -11.85
CA ALA A 308 18.90 12.36 -12.84
C ALA A 308 19.49 12.17 -14.25
N SER A 309 20.62 12.83 -14.53
CA SER A 309 21.40 12.71 -15.76
C SER A 309 22.42 11.56 -15.77
N ASP A 310 22.41 10.65 -14.78
CA ASP A 310 23.34 9.52 -14.78
C ASP A 310 23.14 8.65 -16.04
N PRO A 311 24.20 8.39 -16.85
CA PRO A 311 24.07 7.65 -18.10
C PRO A 311 23.49 6.24 -17.94
N LEU A 312 23.57 5.65 -16.75
CA LEU A 312 22.99 4.34 -16.50
C LEU A 312 21.47 4.34 -16.64
N PHE A 313 20.77 5.44 -16.39
CA PHE A 313 19.31 5.51 -16.61
C PHE A 313 18.94 5.29 -18.08
N SER A 314 19.75 5.81 -19.02
CA SER A 314 19.58 5.55 -20.45
C SER A 314 19.86 4.09 -20.79
N LYS A 315 20.90 3.49 -20.21
CA LYS A 315 21.22 2.06 -20.42
C LYS A 315 20.10 1.12 -19.98
N LEU A 316 19.32 1.49 -18.96
CA LEU A 316 18.18 0.69 -18.53
C LEU A 316 17.12 0.52 -19.63
N LYS A 317 17.05 1.44 -20.60
CA LYS A 317 16.11 1.37 -21.74
C LYS A 317 16.51 0.33 -22.79
N GLU A 318 17.74 -0.17 -22.77
CA GLU A 318 18.20 -1.22 -23.68
C GLU A 318 17.44 -2.52 -23.42
N THR A 319 16.97 -3.19 -24.50
CA THR A 319 16.19 -4.44 -24.42
C THR A 319 16.88 -5.54 -23.62
N ALA A 320 18.22 -5.58 -23.69
CA ALA A 320 19.07 -6.51 -22.96
C ALA A 320 19.09 -6.28 -21.44
N VAL A 321 18.68 -5.09 -20.96
CA VAL A 321 18.72 -4.72 -19.54
C VAL A 321 17.31 -4.73 -18.93
N ILE A 322 16.53 -3.66 -19.11
CA ILE A 322 15.10 -3.64 -18.76
C ILE A 322 14.30 -3.60 -20.05
N GLY A 323 14.54 -2.59 -20.89
CA GLY A 323 13.92 -2.44 -22.19
C GLY A 323 13.20 -1.11 -22.38
N PRO A 324 12.66 -0.87 -23.58
CA PRO A 324 12.26 0.47 -24.04
C PRO A 324 11.09 1.07 -23.25
N ASN A 325 10.32 0.24 -22.54
CA ASN A 325 9.23 0.69 -21.67
C ASN A 325 9.73 1.39 -20.40
N HIS A 326 11.02 1.30 -20.06
CA HIS A 326 11.59 2.02 -18.93
C HIS A 326 11.55 3.54 -19.16
N LEU A 327 11.09 4.28 -18.15
CA LEU A 327 11.11 5.73 -18.15
C LEU A 327 12.31 6.24 -17.34
N SER A 328 13.14 7.05 -17.97
CA SER A 328 14.23 7.77 -17.30
C SER A 328 13.67 8.81 -16.31
N PRO A 329 14.48 9.32 -15.36
CA PRO A 329 14.01 10.29 -14.38
C PRO A 329 13.39 11.56 -14.99
N ILE A 330 13.94 12.04 -16.11
CA ILE A 330 13.48 13.24 -16.82
C ILE A 330 12.14 12.96 -17.53
N GLU A 331 11.91 11.73 -18.00
CA GLU A 331 10.63 11.32 -18.59
C GLU A 331 9.51 11.17 -17.54
N TRP A 332 9.87 11.00 -16.26
CA TRP A 332 8.92 11.01 -15.14
C TRP A 332 8.49 12.43 -14.78
N ILE A 333 9.46 13.33 -14.57
CA ILE A 333 9.25 14.77 -14.38
C ILE A 333 10.39 15.54 -15.10
N PRO A 334 10.10 16.53 -15.97
CA PRO A 334 11.13 17.27 -16.70
C PRO A 334 12.18 17.95 -15.81
N GLU A 335 11.78 18.37 -14.61
CA GLU A 335 12.62 19.07 -13.64
C GLU A 335 13.52 18.14 -12.82
N ALA A 336 13.52 16.83 -13.09
CA ALA A 336 14.31 15.86 -12.33
C ALA A 336 15.80 16.24 -12.30
N LYS A 337 16.34 16.41 -11.09
CA LYS A 337 17.79 16.64 -10.86
C LYS A 337 18.44 15.51 -10.11
N SER A 338 17.71 14.83 -9.23
CA SER A 338 18.23 13.70 -8.45
C SER A 338 17.23 12.56 -8.35
N VAL A 339 17.74 11.34 -8.17
CA VAL A 339 16.97 10.17 -7.78
C VAL A 339 17.48 9.70 -6.43
N ILE A 340 16.60 9.65 -5.45
CA ILE A 340 16.89 9.16 -4.10
C ILE A 340 16.32 7.75 -4.02
N SER A 341 17.17 6.77 -3.73
CA SER A 341 16.77 5.40 -3.45
C SER A 341 17.13 5.04 -2.02
N TYR A 342 16.34 4.19 -1.41
CA TYR A 342 16.64 3.65 -0.09
C TYR A 342 16.46 2.14 -0.03
N PHE A 343 17.23 1.51 0.86
CA PHE A 343 17.08 0.12 1.24
C PHE A 343 16.68 0.03 2.72
N LEU A 344 15.56 -0.62 2.98
CA LEU A 344 14.99 -0.91 4.29
C LEU A 344 15.37 -2.35 4.68
N PRO A 345 16.47 -2.56 5.44
CA PRO A 345 16.84 -3.90 5.90
C PRO A 345 15.80 -4.42 6.88
N PHE A 346 15.39 -5.68 6.73
CA PHE A 346 14.56 -6.34 7.74
C PHE A 346 15.28 -6.39 9.08
N SER A 347 14.55 -6.22 10.18
CA SER A 347 15.09 -6.41 11.53
C SER A 347 15.47 -7.88 11.78
N SER A 348 16.29 -8.14 12.80
CA SER A 348 16.58 -9.52 13.22
C SER A 348 15.31 -10.31 13.59
N VAL A 349 14.36 -9.66 14.28
CA VAL A 349 13.07 -10.25 14.65
C VAL A 349 12.28 -10.62 13.40
N MET A 350 12.20 -9.70 12.43
CA MET A 350 11.50 -9.95 11.18
C MET A 350 12.14 -11.10 10.41
N ARG A 351 13.47 -11.11 10.23
CA ARG A 351 14.16 -12.22 9.53
C ARG A 351 13.93 -13.57 10.22
N ASN A 352 13.94 -13.62 11.55
CA ASN A 352 13.65 -14.84 12.31
C ASN A 352 12.20 -15.29 12.15
N LEU A 353 11.24 -14.35 12.16
CA LEU A 353 9.84 -14.63 11.88
C LEU A 353 9.68 -15.28 10.50
N LEU A 354 10.29 -14.70 9.46
CA LEU A 354 10.16 -15.23 8.09
C LEU A 354 10.79 -16.62 7.93
N LYS A 355 11.89 -16.90 8.65
CA LYS A 355 12.56 -18.21 8.63
C LYS A 355 11.80 -19.29 9.39
N ASN A 356 11.14 -18.95 10.50
CA ASN A 356 10.57 -19.94 11.41
C ASN A 356 9.43 -20.72 10.75
N GLU A 357 9.59 -22.03 10.52
CA GLU A 357 8.56 -22.90 9.93
C GLU A 357 7.32 -23.03 10.80
N LYS A 358 7.44 -22.83 12.13
CA LYS A 358 6.30 -22.82 13.07
C LYS A 358 5.53 -21.50 13.07
N SER A 359 6.07 -20.44 12.49
CA SER A 359 5.30 -19.20 12.33
C SER A 359 4.30 -19.37 11.20
N THR A 360 3.06 -18.95 11.46
CA THR A 360 1.95 -19.20 10.53
C THR A 360 2.23 -18.55 9.17
N SER A 361 1.92 -19.26 8.09
CA SER A 361 2.02 -18.75 6.72
C SER A 361 1.27 -17.42 6.55
N SER A 362 0.21 -17.20 7.33
CA SER A 362 -0.54 -15.94 7.41
C SER A 362 0.28 -14.78 8.00
N MET A 363 0.92 -14.95 9.16
CA MET A 363 1.78 -13.88 9.73
C MET A 363 2.95 -13.53 8.82
N LYS A 364 3.58 -14.54 8.21
CA LYS A 364 4.61 -14.31 7.20
C LYS A 364 4.03 -13.50 6.05
N TRP A 365 2.88 -13.89 5.49
CA TRP A 365 2.26 -13.18 4.36
C TRP A 365 1.85 -11.73 4.69
N ILE A 366 1.26 -11.48 5.86
CA ILE A 366 0.84 -10.15 6.34
C ILE A 366 2.04 -9.20 6.39
N TYR A 367 3.10 -9.62 7.07
CA TYR A 367 4.26 -8.77 7.24
C TYR A 367 5.12 -8.73 5.98
N GLU A 368 5.28 -9.84 5.25
CA GLU A 368 6.05 -9.89 4.01
C GLU A 368 5.45 -9.05 2.88
N LYS A 369 4.11 -9.03 2.72
CA LYS A 369 3.44 -8.47 1.53
C LYS A 369 2.61 -7.23 1.81
N ILE A 370 1.85 -7.17 2.91
CA ILE A 370 0.92 -6.06 3.17
C ILE A 370 1.62 -4.94 3.92
N GLU A 371 2.13 -5.22 5.12
CA GLU A 371 2.71 -4.18 5.98
C GLU A 371 4.02 -3.61 5.40
N ASN A 372 4.83 -4.47 4.76
CA ASN A 372 6.04 -4.03 4.06
C ASN A 372 5.75 -3.05 2.90
N ALA A 373 4.68 -3.30 2.13
CA ALA A 373 4.28 -2.39 1.05
C ALA A 373 3.64 -1.11 1.59
N SER A 374 2.90 -1.21 2.70
CA SER A 374 2.28 -0.08 3.39
C SER A 374 3.34 0.89 3.92
N PHE A 375 4.34 0.40 4.66
CA PHE A 375 5.38 1.24 5.24
C PHE A 375 6.23 1.96 4.18
N ASN A 376 6.60 1.26 3.09
CA ASN A 376 7.36 1.86 1.97
C ASN A 376 6.62 3.05 1.34
N LYS A 377 5.30 2.92 1.12
CA LYS A 377 4.46 4.02 0.61
C LYS A 377 4.44 5.21 1.58
N VAL A 378 4.31 4.94 2.88
CA VAL A 378 4.31 5.96 3.92
C VAL A 378 5.66 6.70 3.97
N LEU A 379 6.78 5.97 3.91
CA LEU A 379 8.11 6.57 3.90
C LEU A 379 8.38 7.41 2.63
N CYS A 380 7.96 6.94 1.46
CA CYS A 380 8.04 7.71 0.22
C CYS A 380 7.24 9.02 0.32
N LYS A 381 6.01 8.98 0.87
CA LYS A 381 5.19 10.19 1.07
C LYS A 381 5.83 11.17 2.05
N PHE A 382 6.34 10.68 3.18
CA PHE A 382 7.10 11.50 4.12
C PHE A 382 8.30 12.18 3.43
N THR A 383 9.04 11.42 2.63
CA THR A 383 10.19 11.97 1.88
C THR A 383 9.73 13.03 0.86
N SER A 384 8.62 12.79 0.15
CA SER A 384 7.99 13.75 -0.76
C SER A 384 7.63 15.05 -0.05
N GLU A 385 6.99 14.96 1.13
CA GLU A 385 6.62 16.13 1.94
C GLU A 385 7.86 16.94 2.34
N LYS A 386 8.98 16.29 2.66
CA LYS A 386 10.25 16.99 2.94
C LYS A 386 10.83 17.70 1.71
N ILE A 387 10.67 17.13 0.53
CA ILE A 387 11.07 17.78 -0.72
C ILE A 387 10.17 19.00 -0.99
N ASP A 388 8.87 18.87 -0.76
CA ASP A 388 7.91 19.96 -0.93
C ASP A 388 8.16 21.11 0.07
N GLU A 389 8.50 20.80 1.33
CA GLU A 389 8.94 21.77 2.35
C GLU A 389 10.18 22.56 1.91
N MET A 390 11.08 21.91 1.16
CA MET A 390 12.28 22.51 0.56
C MET A 390 11.98 23.27 -0.75
N GLY A 391 10.72 23.35 -1.18
CA GLY A 391 10.31 23.99 -2.43
C GLY A 391 10.65 23.17 -3.69
N GLY A 392 10.97 21.90 -3.52
CA GLY A 392 11.19 20.96 -4.62
C GLY A 392 9.89 20.35 -5.14
N ILE A 393 9.99 19.70 -6.29
CA ILE A 393 8.97 18.85 -6.88
C ILE A 393 9.46 17.43 -6.78
N SER A 394 8.56 16.50 -6.52
CA SER A 394 8.91 15.08 -6.50
C SER A 394 7.82 14.19 -7.10
N VAL A 395 8.23 13.00 -7.53
CA VAL A 395 7.32 11.94 -7.95
C VAL A 395 7.79 10.61 -7.36
N ILE A 396 6.84 9.81 -6.89
CA ILE A 396 7.06 8.47 -6.38
C ILE A 396 6.58 7.49 -7.47
N PRO A 397 7.49 6.92 -8.28
CA PRO A 397 7.09 6.14 -9.45
C PRO A 397 6.19 4.97 -9.11
N SER A 398 6.48 4.23 -8.04
CA SER A 398 5.75 3.01 -7.64
C SER A 398 4.28 3.19 -7.25
N ILE A 399 3.85 4.41 -6.95
CA ILE A 399 2.43 4.74 -6.65
C ILE A 399 1.83 5.73 -7.65
N SER A 400 2.60 6.11 -8.68
CA SER A 400 2.10 7.00 -9.72
C SER A 400 1.14 6.25 -10.65
N PRO A 401 0.08 6.89 -11.14
CA PRO A 401 -0.76 6.34 -12.21
C PRO A 401 0.00 6.00 -13.49
N ARG A 402 1.20 6.58 -13.68
CA ARG A 402 2.08 6.30 -14.83
C ARG A 402 2.87 4.99 -14.66
N PHE A 403 2.86 4.36 -13.49
CA PHE A 403 3.54 3.08 -13.28
C PHE A 403 2.86 1.96 -14.06
N LYS A 404 3.65 1.22 -14.83
CA LYS A 404 3.16 0.11 -15.65
C LYS A 404 4.12 -1.07 -15.59
N VAL A 405 3.55 -2.27 -15.64
CA VAL A 405 4.30 -3.52 -15.80
C VAL A 405 3.82 -4.16 -17.09
N ILE A 406 4.72 -4.35 -18.05
CA ILE A 406 4.44 -4.96 -19.35
C ILE A 406 5.37 -6.16 -19.50
N ASN A 407 4.84 -7.34 -19.77
CA ASN A 407 5.62 -8.57 -19.88
C ASN A 407 6.58 -8.79 -18.69
N TYR A 408 6.09 -8.57 -17.47
CA TYR A 408 6.84 -8.68 -16.21
C TYR A 408 8.00 -7.70 -16.05
N LYS A 409 8.11 -6.70 -16.92
CA LYS A 409 9.10 -5.62 -16.85
C LYS A 409 8.38 -4.33 -16.45
N SER A 410 8.72 -3.80 -15.28
CA SER A 410 8.18 -2.51 -14.83
C SER A 410 8.88 -1.36 -15.56
N ASN A 411 8.14 -0.28 -15.84
CA ASN A 411 8.74 0.95 -16.37
C ASN A 411 9.61 1.70 -15.34
N TRP A 412 9.62 1.24 -14.09
CA TRP A 412 10.54 1.68 -13.03
C TRP A 412 10.93 0.49 -12.15
N SER A 413 12.22 0.12 -12.13
CA SER A 413 12.70 -1.10 -11.45
C SER A 413 13.56 -0.77 -10.24
N GLU A 414 12.97 -0.81 -9.04
CA GLU A 414 13.61 -0.38 -7.77
C GLU A 414 15.03 -0.94 -7.54
N LYS A 415 15.29 -2.21 -7.91
CA LYS A 415 16.63 -2.80 -7.78
C LYS A 415 17.68 -2.20 -8.71
N HIS A 416 17.30 -1.87 -9.94
CA HIS A 416 18.22 -1.23 -10.88
C HIS A 416 18.43 0.23 -10.47
N ILE A 417 17.38 0.91 -10.02
CA ILE A 417 17.48 2.27 -9.48
C ILE A 417 18.42 2.31 -8.28
N ALA A 418 18.30 1.36 -7.35
CA ALA A 418 19.19 1.24 -6.20
C ALA A 418 20.66 0.95 -6.61
N PHE A 419 20.88 0.14 -7.65
CA PHE A 419 22.21 -0.06 -8.24
C PHE A 419 22.77 1.26 -8.79
N VAL A 420 21.98 2.03 -9.55
CA VAL A 420 22.39 3.35 -10.07
C VAL A 420 22.67 4.32 -8.91
N CYS A 421 21.86 4.32 -7.86
CA CYS A 421 22.01 5.16 -6.67
C CYS A 421 23.16 4.75 -5.74
N GLY A 422 23.94 3.72 -6.04
CA GLY A 422 25.11 3.36 -5.22
C GLY A 422 24.84 2.48 -4.00
N LEU A 423 23.66 1.85 -3.92
CA LEU A 423 23.29 1.04 -2.74
C LEU A 423 23.89 -0.37 -2.74
N GLY A 424 24.24 -0.92 -3.91
CA GLY A 424 24.79 -2.27 -4.01
C GLY A 424 24.67 -2.89 -5.40
N THR A 425 25.01 -4.17 -5.52
CA THR A 425 25.00 -4.91 -6.78
C THR A 425 23.97 -6.04 -6.78
N LEU A 426 23.64 -6.59 -7.95
CA LEU A 426 22.73 -7.71 -8.05
C LEU A 426 23.40 -9.02 -7.62
N SER A 427 22.57 -10.01 -7.28
CA SER A 427 22.94 -11.41 -7.06
C SER A 427 22.53 -12.30 -8.24
N LEU A 428 22.95 -13.56 -8.24
CA LEU A 428 22.42 -14.59 -9.16
C LEU A 428 20.89 -14.74 -9.08
N SER A 429 20.30 -14.56 -7.89
CA SER A 429 18.83 -14.55 -7.70
C SER A 429 18.16 -13.25 -8.18
N ARG A 430 18.94 -12.30 -8.72
CA ARG A 430 18.52 -10.96 -9.15
C ARG A 430 17.95 -10.08 -8.04
N SER A 431 18.25 -10.39 -6.77
CA SER A 431 18.04 -9.50 -5.62
C SER A 431 19.23 -8.55 -5.50
N LEU A 432 19.04 -7.41 -4.82
CA LEU A 432 20.12 -6.46 -4.58
C LEU A 432 20.85 -6.82 -3.28
N ILE A 433 22.16 -7.03 -3.35
CA ILE A 433 23.04 -7.17 -2.18
C ILE A 433 23.53 -5.77 -1.84
N THR A 434 23.27 -5.30 -0.62
CA THR A 434 23.80 -4.03 -0.09
C THR A 434 24.84 -4.28 1.00
N LYS A 435 25.45 -3.22 1.55
CA LYS A 435 26.27 -3.34 2.77
C LYS A 435 25.52 -3.90 3.99
N ARG A 436 24.18 -3.88 3.97
CA ARG A 436 23.28 -4.45 4.99
C ARG A 436 22.68 -5.79 4.54
N GLY A 437 23.22 -6.39 3.49
CA GLY A 437 22.72 -7.63 2.89
C GLY A 437 21.59 -7.42 1.89
N CYS A 438 20.92 -8.51 1.55
CA CYS A 438 19.82 -8.55 0.58
C CYS A 438 18.43 -8.65 1.21
N ALA A 439 18.31 -8.99 2.49
CA ALA A 439 17.01 -9.17 3.15
C ALA A 439 16.38 -7.81 3.51
N GLY A 440 15.46 -7.33 2.68
CA GLY A 440 14.80 -6.06 2.91
C GLY A 440 13.91 -5.59 1.79
N ARG A 441 13.67 -4.28 1.75
CA ARG A 441 12.83 -3.62 0.72
C ARG A 441 13.50 -2.40 0.13
N LEU A 442 13.16 -2.12 -1.11
CA LEU A 442 13.66 -0.97 -1.85
C LEU A 442 12.52 0.00 -2.13
N GLY A 443 12.85 1.28 -2.12
CA GLY A 443 11.97 2.33 -2.62
C GLY A 443 12.80 3.46 -3.21
N SER A 444 12.13 4.32 -3.96
CA SER A 444 12.77 5.48 -4.55
C SER A 444 11.79 6.61 -4.83
N ILE A 445 12.37 7.81 -4.95
CA ILE A 445 11.67 9.05 -5.29
C ILE A 445 12.56 9.86 -6.24
N ILE A 446 11.94 10.48 -7.23
CA ILE A 446 12.60 11.37 -8.18
C ILE A 446 12.30 12.79 -7.75
N VAL A 447 13.31 13.66 -7.72
CA VAL A 447 13.20 15.00 -7.13
C VAL A 447 13.85 16.07 -8.02
N SER A 448 13.31 17.28 -7.98
CA SER A 448 13.88 18.44 -8.69
C SER A 448 15.01 19.14 -7.92
N ILE A 449 15.28 18.72 -6.69
CA ILE A 449 16.37 19.25 -5.87
C ILE A 449 17.68 18.56 -6.25
N PRO A 450 18.76 19.32 -6.52
CA PRO A 450 20.07 18.74 -6.80
C PRO A 450 20.74 18.28 -5.50
N TYR A 451 21.02 16.98 -5.40
CA TYR A 451 21.79 16.39 -4.31
C TYR A 451 23.11 15.84 -4.84
N LYS A 452 24.12 15.80 -3.96
CA LYS A 452 25.39 15.14 -4.26
C LYS A 452 25.16 13.64 -4.42
N ALA A 453 25.53 13.11 -5.58
CA ALA A 453 25.41 11.68 -5.86
C ALA A 453 26.31 10.84 -4.94
N THR A 454 25.80 9.67 -4.55
CA THR A 454 26.56 8.68 -3.80
C THR A 454 27.65 8.09 -4.70
N LYS A 455 28.89 8.04 -4.21
CA LYS A 455 29.99 7.41 -4.92
C LYS A 455 29.75 5.90 -4.99
N ARG A 456 29.56 5.35 -6.19
CA ARG A 456 29.54 3.91 -6.43
C ARG A 456 30.94 3.34 -6.18
N VAL A 457 31.04 2.31 -5.33
CA VAL A 457 32.31 1.62 -4.99
C VAL A 457 32.46 0.28 -5.75
N TYR A 458 31.58 0.03 -6.70
CA TYR A 458 31.52 -1.15 -7.55
C TYR A 458 31.42 -0.71 -9.01
N THR A 459 31.87 -1.58 -9.92
CA THR A 459 31.86 -1.35 -11.36
C THR A 459 30.99 -2.36 -12.09
N GLY A 460 30.97 -3.61 -11.63
CA GLY A 460 30.16 -4.67 -12.20
C GLY A 460 28.81 -4.81 -11.50
N ILE A 461 27.84 -5.37 -12.23
CA ILE A 461 26.49 -5.60 -11.73
C ILE A 461 26.40 -6.76 -10.73
N TYR A 462 27.48 -7.54 -10.55
CA TYR A 462 27.53 -8.70 -9.65
C TYR A 462 28.68 -8.65 -8.64
N ASP A 463 29.36 -7.51 -8.44
CA ASP A 463 30.60 -7.44 -7.63
C ASP A 463 30.43 -7.93 -6.19
N TYR A 464 29.24 -7.81 -5.58
CA TYR A 464 28.98 -8.33 -4.23
C TYR A 464 28.50 -9.78 -4.21
N CYS A 465 28.23 -10.39 -5.36
CA CYS A 465 27.82 -11.78 -5.46
C CYS A 465 29.06 -12.69 -5.59
N ASN A 466 29.42 -13.39 -4.52
CA ASN A 466 30.54 -14.34 -4.52
C ASN A 466 30.24 -15.69 -5.22
N SER A 467 29.14 -15.78 -5.97
CA SER A 467 28.72 -17.00 -6.68
C SER A 467 28.65 -18.27 -5.81
N CYS A 468 28.31 -18.14 -4.53
CA CYS A 468 28.17 -19.28 -3.60
C CYS A 468 27.07 -20.30 -3.98
N ARG A 469 26.17 -19.94 -4.90
CA ARG A 469 25.01 -20.72 -5.35
C ARG A 469 23.98 -21.08 -4.29
N SER A 470 24.13 -20.62 -3.04
CA SER A 470 23.15 -20.91 -1.98
C SER A 470 21.73 -20.52 -2.34
N CYS A 471 21.52 -19.45 -3.12
CA CYS A 471 20.19 -19.05 -3.59
C CYS A 471 19.57 -20.00 -4.63
N ILE A 472 20.39 -20.75 -5.36
CA ILE A 472 19.95 -21.83 -6.27
C ILE A 472 19.56 -23.04 -5.41
N ASP A 473 20.46 -23.42 -4.50
CA ASP A 473 20.31 -24.63 -3.66
C ASP A 473 19.10 -24.54 -2.72
N THR A 474 18.79 -23.35 -2.20
CA THR A 474 17.66 -23.15 -1.29
C THR A 474 16.35 -22.78 -1.98
N CYS A 475 16.34 -22.70 -3.32
CA CYS A 475 15.13 -22.37 -4.06
C CYS A 475 14.17 -23.58 -4.08
N PRO A 476 13.04 -23.54 -3.36
CA PRO A 476 12.13 -24.70 -3.29
C PRO A 476 11.49 -25.04 -4.66
N PHE A 477 11.54 -24.10 -5.60
CA PHE A 477 10.94 -24.22 -6.93
C PHE A 477 11.98 -24.38 -8.05
N HIS A 478 13.27 -24.51 -7.72
CA HIS A 478 14.37 -24.59 -8.69
C HIS A 478 14.30 -23.48 -9.75
N ALA A 479 13.81 -22.31 -9.37
CA ALA A 479 13.46 -21.24 -10.29
C ALA A 479 14.66 -20.35 -10.65
N ILE A 480 15.84 -20.61 -10.09
CA ILE A 480 17.09 -19.87 -10.35
C ILE A 480 18.08 -20.87 -10.93
N ASN A 481 18.60 -20.60 -12.13
CA ASN A 481 19.63 -21.44 -12.73
C ASN A 481 21.03 -20.82 -12.60
N LYS A 482 22.05 -21.60 -12.99
CA LYS A 482 23.47 -21.19 -12.97
C LYS A 482 23.81 -20.01 -13.89
N TYR A 483 22.92 -19.68 -14.83
CA TYR A 483 23.06 -18.55 -15.76
C TYR A 483 22.29 -17.31 -15.31
N SER A 484 21.74 -17.30 -14.09
CA SER A 484 20.89 -16.23 -13.55
C SER A 484 19.58 -16.00 -14.33
N GLU A 485 19.16 -16.98 -15.14
CA GLU A 485 17.84 -16.98 -15.76
C GLU A 485 16.82 -17.50 -14.74
N LYS A 486 15.67 -16.84 -14.68
CA LYS A 486 14.55 -17.27 -13.84
C LYS A 486 13.53 -18.00 -14.70
N ASN A 487 13.24 -19.25 -14.35
CA ASN A 487 12.12 -19.97 -14.94
C ASN A 487 10.78 -19.38 -14.44
N ASN A 488 9.72 -19.51 -15.25
CA ASN A 488 8.40 -18.95 -14.95
C ASN A 488 7.80 -19.43 -13.61
N CYS A 489 8.26 -20.57 -13.08
CA CYS A 489 7.76 -21.17 -11.83
C CYS A 489 7.89 -20.27 -10.58
N CYS A 490 8.82 -19.30 -10.55
CA CYS A 490 8.90 -18.35 -9.42
C CYS A 490 7.64 -17.47 -9.29
N LYS A 491 6.88 -17.30 -10.38
CA LYS A 491 5.71 -16.40 -10.46
C LYS A 491 4.53 -16.93 -9.65
N ASP A 492 4.37 -18.24 -9.59
CA ASP A 492 3.18 -18.89 -9.02
C ASP A 492 3.24 -18.94 -7.50
N PHE A 493 4.44 -18.88 -6.91
CA PHE A 493 4.65 -19.13 -5.49
C PHE A 493 5.13 -17.91 -4.67
N LEU A 494 5.45 -16.76 -5.32
CA LEU A 494 5.82 -15.48 -4.69
C LEU A 494 6.75 -15.63 -3.45
N CYS A 495 7.77 -16.47 -3.58
CA CYS A 495 8.63 -16.92 -2.48
C CYS A 495 9.80 -15.97 -2.23
N GLN A 496 9.98 -15.50 -0.98
CA GLN A 496 11.09 -14.63 -0.57
C GLN A 496 12.28 -15.37 0.04
N ARG A 497 12.29 -16.72 -0.02
CA ARG A 497 13.43 -17.52 0.46
C ARG A 497 14.74 -17.19 -0.25
N CYS A 498 14.70 -16.58 -1.43
CA CYS A 498 15.89 -16.13 -2.15
C CYS A 498 16.58 -14.89 -1.56
N GLU A 499 16.12 -14.38 -0.41
CA GLU A 499 16.76 -13.30 0.36
C GLU A 499 17.10 -13.72 1.79
N LEU A 500 16.61 -14.87 2.25
CA LEU A 500 16.71 -15.36 3.63
C LEU A 500 17.58 -16.61 3.70
N SER A 501 18.29 -16.80 4.80
CA SER A 501 19.17 -17.95 5.02
C SER A 501 20.27 -18.05 3.96
N LEU A 502 20.72 -16.90 3.45
CA LEU A 502 21.80 -16.78 2.46
C LEU A 502 23.05 -16.16 3.09
N PRO A 503 24.25 -16.45 2.56
CA PRO A 503 25.48 -15.78 2.99
C PRO A 503 25.40 -14.24 2.89
N CYS A 504 24.62 -13.73 1.93
CA CYS A 504 24.38 -12.32 1.69
C CYS A 504 23.16 -11.74 2.41
N GLU A 505 22.48 -12.49 3.30
CA GLU A 505 21.21 -12.08 3.92
C GLU A 505 21.31 -10.71 4.63
N TYR A 506 22.36 -10.50 5.43
CA TYR A 506 22.50 -9.33 6.30
C TYR A 506 23.85 -8.57 6.12
N LYS A 507 24.66 -8.97 5.14
CA LYS A 507 25.95 -8.36 4.81
C LYS A 507 26.38 -8.66 3.37
N ILE A 508 27.41 -7.99 2.89
CA ILE A 508 28.14 -8.42 1.69
C ILE A 508 28.88 -9.72 2.06
N PRO A 509 28.71 -10.81 1.29
CA PRO A 509 29.38 -12.06 1.58
C PRO A 509 30.88 -11.90 1.33
N LEU A 510 31.71 -12.40 2.25
CA LEU A 510 33.17 -12.49 2.04
C LEU A 510 33.47 -13.49 0.91
N GLU A 511 34.63 -13.35 0.25
CA GLU A 511 35.12 -14.34 -0.72
C GLU A 511 35.10 -15.73 -0.08
N ILE A 512 34.22 -16.59 -0.55
CA ILE A 512 34.28 -18.00 -0.18
C ILE A 512 35.36 -18.60 -1.07
N LYS A 513 36.54 -18.86 -0.49
CA LYS A 513 37.51 -19.81 -1.05
C LYS A 513 36.86 -21.19 -1.10
N ARG A 514 36.04 -21.47 -2.12
CA ARG A 514 35.65 -22.84 -2.47
C ARG A 514 36.41 -23.22 -3.73
N LYS A 515 37.40 -24.09 -3.53
CA LYS A 515 38.18 -24.76 -4.58
C LYS A 515 37.25 -25.16 -5.72
N ILE A 516 37.55 -24.63 -6.90
CA ILE A 516 36.99 -25.10 -8.16
C ILE A 516 37.50 -26.55 -8.31
N ALA A 517 36.62 -27.53 -8.10
CA ALA A 517 36.79 -28.81 -8.79
C ALA A 517 36.48 -28.52 -10.26
N LYS A 518 37.50 -28.75 -11.10
CA LYS A 518 37.50 -28.52 -12.56
C LYS A 518 36.37 -29.22 -13.26
#